data_AF-A0A2E1KQJ0-F1
#
_entry.id   AF-A0A2E1KQJ0-F1
#
_cell.length_a   1.000
_cell.length_b   1.000
_cell.length_c   1.000
_cell.angle_alpha   90.00
_cell.angle_beta   90.00
_cell.angle_gamma   90.00
#
_symmetry.space_group_name_H-M   'P 1'
#
loop_
_entity.id
_entity.type
_entity.pdbx_description
1 polymer ?
#
loop_
_entity_poly.entity_id
_entity_poly.type
_entity_poly.pdbx_seq_one_letter_code
_entity_poly.pdbx_strand_id
1 'polypeptide(L)'
;MNAIMTSGGLTERFQDQRFANGYQLIDGVQMSAENGDRFQIPHPLLKKYVRVGQFVELRVDSPRFSVHADAPQRCTCPVCEGEATKPILGHEHPATLLPLPPQQVPSRGWGEDFWVQVTERQEQLFAAVVDNPLYEARLHGIELGSEIVFHEDHVLAVHGSHREELVLSMESDDLRQFIEWLGSLPE
;
A
#
# COMPACT_ATOMS: atom_id res chain seq x y z
N MET A 1 -16.11 -37.81 -11.71
CA MET A 1 -16.77 -36.58 -11.25
C MET A 1 -15.92 -36.01 -10.14
N ASN A 2 -14.97 -35.14 -10.47
CA ASN A 2 -14.16 -34.44 -9.47
C ASN A 2 -14.71 -33.01 -9.39
N ALA A 3 -15.21 -32.66 -8.21
CA ALA A 3 -15.58 -31.29 -7.90
C ALA A 3 -14.32 -30.42 -7.95
N ILE A 4 -14.27 -29.54 -8.95
CA ILE A 4 -13.35 -28.40 -8.94
C ILE A 4 -13.85 -27.53 -7.78
N MET A 5 -13.10 -27.50 -6.69
CA MET A 5 -13.31 -26.50 -5.64
C MET A 5 -13.10 -25.14 -6.30
N THR A 6 -14.18 -24.42 -6.52
CA THR A 6 -14.17 -23.01 -6.87
C THR A 6 -13.52 -22.27 -5.71
N SER A 7 -12.24 -21.90 -5.87
CA SER A 7 -11.70 -20.75 -5.16
C SER A 7 -12.63 -19.57 -5.45
N GLY A 8 -13.21 -18.97 -4.41
CA GLY A 8 -14.01 -17.76 -4.55
C GLY A 8 -13.25 -16.71 -5.36
N GLY A 9 -13.96 -16.00 -6.24
CA GLY A 9 -13.36 -14.94 -7.06
C GLY A 9 -12.75 -13.83 -6.20
N LEU A 10 -11.93 -12.94 -6.79
CA LEU A 10 -11.26 -11.86 -6.06
C LEU A 10 -12.23 -11.01 -5.23
N THR A 11 -13.46 -10.81 -5.71
CA THR A 11 -14.51 -10.10 -4.97
C THR A 11 -14.87 -10.77 -3.64
N GLU A 12 -15.03 -12.09 -3.60
CA GLU A 12 -15.37 -12.82 -2.38
C GLU A 12 -14.20 -12.76 -1.39
N ARG A 13 -12.96 -12.99 -1.88
CA ARG A 13 -11.75 -12.86 -1.06
C ARG A 13 -11.57 -11.46 -0.50
N PHE A 14 -11.84 -10.42 -1.29
CA PHE A 14 -11.82 -9.03 -0.83
C PHE A 14 -12.85 -8.79 0.29
N GLN A 15 -14.06 -9.31 0.13
CA GLN A 15 -15.14 -9.15 1.12
C GLN A 15 -14.89 -9.95 2.40
N ASP A 16 -14.18 -11.06 2.34
CA ASP A 16 -13.89 -11.94 3.48
C ASP A 16 -12.60 -11.58 4.21
N GLN A 17 -11.65 -10.90 3.56
CA GLN A 17 -10.38 -10.50 4.16
C GLN A 17 -10.58 -9.64 5.41
N ARG A 18 -9.96 -10.03 6.52
CA ARG A 18 -9.94 -9.27 7.77
C ARG A 18 -8.53 -9.22 8.33
N PHE A 19 -8.14 -8.06 8.85
CA PHE A 19 -6.91 -7.92 9.64
C PHE A 19 -7.21 -7.94 11.13
N ALA A 20 -6.21 -8.32 11.91
CA ALA A 20 -6.33 -8.36 13.36
C ALA A 20 -6.49 -6.94 13.95
N ASN A 21 -7.01 -6.88 15.18
CA ASN A 21 -7.07 -5.66 15.99
C ASN A 21 -7.75 -4.44 15.32
N GLY A 22 -8.67 -4.68 14.38
CA GLY A 22 -9.45 -3.64 13.70
C GLY A 22 -8.63 -2.82 12.70
N TYR A 23 -7.48 -3.34 12.28
CA TYR A 23 -6.72 -2.76 11.18
C TYR A 23 -7.48 -2.91 9.86
N GLN A 24 -7.30 -1.94 8.97
CA GLN A 24 -7.91 -1.89 7.64
C GLN A 24 -6.90 -1.33 6.64
N LEU A 25 -7.01 -1.75 5.38
CA LEU A 25 -6.31 -1.06 4.31
C LEU A 25 -6.85 0.37 4.19
N ILE A 26 -5.95 1.31 3.97
CA ILE A 26 -6.29 2.70 3.77
C ILE A 26 -6.78 2.92 2.34
N ASP A 27 -7.93 3.59 2.22
CA ASP A 27 -8.36 4.18 0.95
C ASP A 27 -7.50 5.41 0.68
N GLY A 28 -6.59 5.28 -0.28
CA GLY A 28 -5.67 6.35 -0.66
C GLY A 28 -6.38 7.52 -1.33
N VAL A 29 -7.48 7.28 -2.05
CA VAL A 29 -8.25 8.33 -2.71
C VAL A 29 -8.96 9.18 -1.67
N GLN A 30 -9.62 8.54 -0.70
CA GLN A 30 -10.23 9.24 0.43
C GLN A 30 -9.18 10.02 1.24
N MET A 31 -8.07 9.37 1.61
CA MET A 31 -7.02 10.02 2.38
C MET A 31 -6.39 11.21 1.65
N SER A 32 -6.18 11.09 0.33
CA SER A 32 -5.65 12.19 -0.47
C SER A 32 -6.65 13.36 -0.54
N ALA A 33 -7.94 13.08 -0.72
CA ALA A 33 -8.98 14.11 -0.71
C ALA A 33 -9.06 14.86 0.63
N GLU A 34 -8.84 14.16 1.75
CA GLU A 34 -8.87 14.74 3.11
C GLU A 34 -7.60 15.54 3.47
N ASN A 35 -6.44 15.15 2.93
CA ASN A 35 -5.14 15.69 3.36
C ASN A 35 -4.41 16.51 2.28
N GLY A 36 -4.89 16.51 1.03
CA GLY A 36 -4.34 17.25 -0.10
C GLY A 36 -2.86 16.91 -0.33
N ASP A 37 -2.04 17.94 -0.50
CA ASP A 37 -0.60 17.81 -0.79
C ASP A 37 0.19 17.05 0.28
N ARG A 38 -0.37 16.86 1.48
CA ARG A 38 0.25 16.08 2.56
C ARG A 38 0.09 14.58 2.38
N PHE A 39 -0.77 14.13 1.46
CA PHE A 39 -0.97 12.73 1.13
C PHE A 39 -1.17 12.57 -0.39
N GLN A 40 -0.06 12.42 -1.09
CA GLN A 40 -0.05 12.24 -2.53
C GLN A 40 -0.22 10.77 -2.89
N ILE A 41 -0.98 10.50 -3.95
CA ILE A 41 -1.19 9.16 -4.49
C ILE A 41 -0.88 9.16 -5.99
N PRO A 42 -0.68 7.99 -6.63
CA PRO A 42 -0.36 7.91 -8.04
C PRO A 42 -1.57 8.36 -8.86
N HIS A 43 -1.30 9.03 -9.97
CA HIS A 43 -2.33 9.38 -10.95
C HIS A 43 -3.14 8.11 -11.34
N PRO A 44 -4.47 8.18 -11.50
CA PRO A 44 -5.30 7.01 -11.79
C PRO A 44 -4.83 6.18 -13.00
N LEU A 45 -4.27 6.85 -14.02
CA LEU A 45 -3.68 6.14 -15.17
C LEU A 45 -2.51 5.23 -14.76
N LEU A 46 -1.66 5.61 -13.82
CA LEU A 46 -0.60 4.72 -13.34
C LEU A 46 -1.18 3.47 -12.69
N LYS A 47 -2.26 3.60 -11.91
CA LYS A 47 -2.97 2.48 -11.28
C LYS A 47 -3.63 1.58 -12.33
N LYS A 48 -4.26 2.18 -13.35
CA LYS A 48 -4.91 1.49 -14.47
C LYS A 48 -3.97 0.52 -15.18
N TYR A 49 -2.68 0.86 -15.29
CA TYR A 49 -1.70 0.05 -16.01
C TYR A 49 -0.90 -0.93 -15.13
N VAL A 50 -1.19 -1.04 -13.83
CA VAL A 50 -0.54 -2.02 -12.95
C VAL A 50 -0.84 -3.45 -13.40
N ARG A 51 0.20 -4.29 -13.50
CA ARG A 51 0.12 -5.68 -13.99
C ARG A 51 0.66 -6.68 -12.98
N VAL A 52 0.34 -7.96 -13.19
CA VAL A 52 0.95 -9.09 -12.48
C VAL A 52 2.47 -9.03 -12.59
N GLY A 53 3.15 -9.24 -11.46
CA GLY A 53 4.60 -9.17 -11.31
C GLY A 53 5.11 -7.80 -10.85
N GLN A 54 4.28 -6.75 -10.91
CA GLN A 54 4.68 -5.40 -10.50
C GLN A 54 4.44 -5.16 -9.01
N PHE A 55 5.24 -4.26 -8.43
CA PHE A 55 5.16 -3.90 -7.02
C PHE A 55 4.36 -2.61 -6.81
N VAL A 56 3.44 -2.64 -5.85
CA VAL A 56 2.66 -1.47 -5.40
C VAL A 56 2.73 -1.33 -3.88
N GLU A 57 2.61 -0.10 -3.41
CA GLU A 57 2.60 0.24 -1.99
C GLU A 57 1.16 0.32 -1.49
N LEU A 58 0.93 -0.32 -0.34
CA LEU A 58 -0.32 -0.26 0.41
C LEU A 58 -0.02 0.28 1.81
N ARG A 59 -1.06 0.72 2.52
CA ARG A 59 -1.00 1.05 3.95
C ARG A 59 -2.10 0.34 4.71
N VAL A 60 -1.75 -0.15 5.90
CA VAL A 60 -2.74 -0.61 6.88
C VAL A 60 -2.73 0.31 8.08
N ASP A 61 -3.90 0.69 8.60
CA ASP A 61 -4.02 1.56 9.77
C ASP A 61 -5.11 1.04 10.71
N SER A 62 -5.11 1.52 11.95
CA SER A 62 -6.12 1.22 12.96
C SER A 62 -6.59 2.49 13.67
N PRO A 63 -7.89 2.60 13.99
CA PRO A 63 -8.36 3.66 14.88
C PRO A 63 -7.85 3.46 16.32
N ARG A 64 -7.34 2.28 16.68
CA ARG A 64 -6.85 1.93 18.02
C ARG A 64 -5.41 2.40 18.23
N PHE A 65 -5.19 3.71 18.23
CA PHE A 65 -3.92 4.28 18.67
C PHE A 65 -3.84 4.22 20.20
N SER A 66 -2.78 3.60 20.74
CA SER A 66 -2.55 3.55 22.20
C SER A 66 -1.28 4.30 22.56
N VAL A 67 -1.47 5.48 23.15
CA VAL A 67 -0.38 6.25 23.76
C VAL A 67 -0.20 5.75 25.19
N HIS A 68 0.90 5.03 25.44
CA HIS A 68 1.36 4.84 26.82
C HIS A 68 1.75 6.20 27.42
N ALA A 69 1.58 6.36 28.73
CA ALA A 69 1.89 7.63 29.42
C ALA A 69 3.34 8.12 29.20
N ASP A 70 4.26 7.20 28.92
CA ASP A 70 5.68 7.47 28.69
C ASP A 70 6.04 7.63 27.19
N ALA A 71 5.05 7.72 26.30
CA ALA A 71 5.30 7.89 24.88
C ALA A 71 5.84 9.30 24.57
N PRO A 72 6.83 9.42 23.65
CA PRO A 72 7.30 10.71 23.18
C PRO A 72 6.14 11.53 22.63
N GLN A 73 6.03 12.80 23.03
CA GLN A 73 4.96 13.71 22.59
C GLN A 73 5.18 14.26 21.17
N ARG A 74 6.37 14.04 20.57
CA ARG A 74 6.72 14.49 19.22
C ARG A 74 7.35 13.36 18.41
N CYS A 75 6.96 13.28 17.15
CA CYS A 75 7.49 12.35 16.17
C CYS A 75 8.86 12.86 15.69
N THR A 76 9.86 11.98 15.66
CA THR A 76 11.24 12.31 15.27
C THR A 76 11.59 11.84 13.86
N CYS A 77 10.61 11.35 13.08
CA CYS A 77 10.89 10.95 11.70
C CYS A 77 11.03 12.20 10.82
N PRO A 78 11.90 12.16 9.80
CA PRO A 78 12.15 13.31 8.92
C PRO A 78 10.93 13.70 8.06
N VAL A 79 9.86 12.89 8.06
CA VAL A 79 8.64 13.12 7.29
C VAL A 79 7.59 13.92 8.08
N CYS A 80 7.55 13.81 9.41
CA CYS A 80 6.46 14.32 10.24
C CYS A 80 6.81 15.62 11.00
N GLU A 81 7.95 15.66 11.69
CA GLU A 81 8.33 16.61 12.78
C GLU A 81 7.20 17.13 13.69
N GLY A 82 6.09 16.39 13.82
CA GLY A 82 4.83 16.84 14.41
C GLY A 82 4.55 16.28 15.80
N GLU A 83 3.42 16.69 16.41
CA GLU A 83 2.91 16.05 17.63
C GLU A 83 2.68 14.55 17.37
N ALA A 84 3.16 13.71 18.28
CA ALA A 84 3.12 12.26 18.18
C ALA A 84 1.73 11.71 18.49
N THR A 85 0.75 12.08 17.68
CA THR A 85 -0.61 11.57 17.82
C THR A 85 -0.86 10.36 16.94
N LYS A 86 -0.16 10.22 15.79
CA LYS A 86 -0.04 9.01 14.93
C LYS A 86 1.09 9.18 13.89
N PRO A 87 2.34 8.79 14.14
CA PRO A 87 3.38 8.86 13.12
C PRO A 87 3.10 7.83 12.01
N ILE A 88 3.27 8.23 10.75
CA ILE A 88 3.19 7.32 9.59
C ILE A 88 4.51 6.54 9.53
N LEU A 89 4.46 5.22 9.75
CA LEU A 89 5.60 4.34 9.46
C LEU A 89 5.66 4.08 7.95
N GLY A 90 6.46 4.88 7.27
CA GLY A 90 6.93 4.56 5.93
C GLY A 90 8.04 3.53 5.99
N HIS A 91 8.09 2.66 4.99
CA HIS A 91 9.23 1.79 4.76
C HIS A 91 10.16 2.46 3.74
N GLU A 92 11.46 2.22 3.87
CA GLU A 92 12.38 2.60 2.81
C GLU A 92 12.09 1.71 1.59
N HIS A 93 12.20 2.27 0.38
CA HIS A 93 12.14 1.48 -0.85
C HIS A 93 13.13 0.30 -0.73
N PRO A 94 12.67 -0.96 -0.73
CA PRO A 94 13.55 -2.09 -0.52
C PRO A 94 14.46 -2.20 -1.74
N ALA A 95 15.70 -1.74 -1.60
CA ALA A 95 16.76 -1.93 -2.58
C ALA A 95 17.45 -3.30 -2.42
N THR A 96 16.85 -4.26 -1.71
CA THR A 96 17.54 -5.49 -1.33
C THR A 96 16.87 -6.74 -1.89
N LEU A 97 17.62 -7.47 -2.70
CA LEU A 97 17.32 -8.85 -3.12
C LEU A 97 17.63 -9.87 -2.01
N LEU A 98 18.09 -9.41 -0.84
CA LEU A 98 18.44 -10.23 0.31
C LEU A 98 17.36 -10.13 1.39
N PRO A 99 17.04 -11.25 2.07
CA PRO A 99 16.13 -11.25 3.20
C PRO A 99 16.56 -10.24 4.26
N LEU A 100 15.66 -9.33 4.61
CA LEU A 100 15.88 -8.40 5.71
C LEU A 100 15.77 -9.15 7.05
N PRO A 101 16.69 -8.91 8.00
CA PRO A 101 16.57 -9.49 9.33
C PRO A 101 15.29 -8.99 10.01
N PRO A 102 14.64 -9.81 10.87
CA PRO A 102 13.48 -9.38 11.63
C PRO A 102 13.81 -8.15 12.47
N GLN A 103 12.98 -7.12 12.37
CA GLN A 103 13.20 -5.87 13.10
C GLN A 103 12.40 -5.88 14.41
N GLN A 104 13.09 -5.56 15.52
CA GLN A 104 12.47 -5.42 16.83
C GLN A 104 12.23 -3.94 17.14
N VAL A 105 11.19 -3.37 16.54
CA VAL A 105 10.70 -2.05 16.95
C VAL A 105 9.45 -2.20 17.83
N PRO A 106 9.21 -1.30 18.79
CA PRO A 106 7.98 -1.32 19.58
C PRO A 106 6.77 -1.07 18.66
N SER A 107 5.83 -2.01 18.60
CA SER A 107 4.56 -1.83 17.88
C SER A 107 3.62 -0.94 18.71
N ARG A 108 3.03 0.09 18.12
CA ARG A 108 2.28 1.13 18.84
C ARG A 108 0.93 1.49 18.22
N GLY A 109 0.50 0.78 17.18
CA GLY A 109 -0.78 1.07 16.54
C GLY A 109 -0.69 2.26 15.58
N TRP A 110 0.48 2.43 14.94
CA TRP A 110 0.79 3.59 14.11
C TRP A 110 0.29 3.45 12.67
N GLY A 111 0.04 2.21 12.26
CA GLY A 111 -0.19 1.91 10.85
C GLY A 111 1.13 1.92 10.09
N GLU A 112 1.21 1.09 9.07
CA GLU A 112 2.44 0.78 8.37
C GLU A 112 2.18 0.71 6.86
N ASP A 113 3.07 1.34 6.11
CA ASP A 113 3.11 1.25 4.65
C ASP A 113 3.97 0.03 4.27
N PHE A 114 3.64 -0.66 3.17
CA PHE A 114 4.39 -1.83 2.73
C PHE A 114 4.23 -2.15 1.24
N TRP A 115 5.22 -2.84 0.66
CA TRP A 115 5.17 -3.31 -0.72
C TRP A 115 4.50 -4.67 -0.82
N VAL A 116 3.73 -4.81 -1.89
CA VAL A 116 3.18 -6.10 -2.33
C VAL A 116 3.48 -6.32 -3.81
N GLN A 117 3.77 -7.56 -4.19
CA GLN A 117 3.89 -7.96 -5.59
C GLN A 117 2.55 -8.47 -6.12
N VAL A 118 2.00 -7.84 -7.14
CA VAL A 118 0.72 -8.23 -7.75
C VAL A 118 0.82 -9.64 -8.34
N THR A 119 -0.05 -10.55 -7.92
CA THR A 119 -0.12 -11.94 -8.41
C THR A 119 -1.35 -12.19 -9.26
N GLU A 120 -2.43 -11.43 -9.04
CA GLU A 120 -3.69 -11.56 -9.74
C GLU A 120 -4.35 -10.18 -9.91
N ARG A 121 -5.08 -9.98 -11.00
CA ARG A 121 -5.91 -8.79 -11.23
C ARG A 121 -7.22 -9.17 -11.91
N GLN A 122 -8.32 -8.66 -11.38
CA GLN A 122 -9.64 -8.71 -11.99
C GLN A 122 -10.25 -7.31 -11.92
N GLU A 123 -10.32 -6.65 -13.07
CA GLU A 123 -10.78 -5.25 -13.17
C GLU A 123 -9.98 -4.31 -12.26
N GLN A 124 -10.62 -3.77 -11.23
CA GLN A 124 -10.05 -2.84 -10.23
C GLN A 124 -9.60 -3.54 -8.95
N LEU A 125 -9.81 -4.87 -8.85
CA LEU A 125 -9.36 -5.68 -7.72
C LEU A 125 -8.05 -6.40 -8.06
N PHE A 126 -7.19 -6.49 -7.07
CA PHE A 126 -5.88 -7.12 -7.13
C PHE A 126 -5.75 -8.13 -5.99
N ALA A 127 -5.06 -9.23 -6.23
CA ALA A 127 -4.35 -9.94 -5.18
C ALA A 127 -2.85 -9.75 -5.36
N ALA A 128 -2.15 -9.66 -4.24
CA ALA A 128 -0.71 -9.51 -4.21
C ALA A 128 -0.12 -10.19 -2.98
N VAL A 129 1.18 -10.41 -3.01
CA VAL A 129 1.94 -11.04 -1.92
C VAL A 129 2.85 -10.00 -1.29
N VAL A 130 2.85 -9.91 0.05
CA VAL A 130 3.72 -8.98 0.80
C VAL A 130 5.20 -9.30 0.56
N ASP A 131 5.96 -8.29 0.17
CA ASP A 131 7.36 -8.43 -0.28
C ASP A 131 8.39 -8.06 0.80
N ASN A 132 7.97 -7.38 1.88
CA ASN A 132 8.86 -6.98 2.97
C ASN A 132 8.37 -7.44 4.36
N PRO A 133 9.28 -7.70 5.31
CA PRO A 133 8.91 -7.83 6.72
C PRO A 133 8.23 -6.56 7.24
N LEU A 134 7.24 -6.72 8.12
CA LEU A 134 6.46 -5.64 8.71
C LEU A 134 6.76 -5.49 10.21
N TYR A 135 6.96 -4.26 10.64
CA TYR A 135 7.26 -3.88 12.02
C TYR A 135 6.08 -4.13 12.97
N GLU A 136 4.85 -3.91 12.51
CA GLU A 136 3.63 -4.07 13.30
C GLU A 136 2.90 -5.39 13.00
N ALA A 137 3.56 -6.37 12.37
CA ALA A 137 2.97 -7.67 11.98
C ALA A 137 2.13 -8.33 13.08
N ARG A 138 2.57 -8.26 14.34
CA ARG A 138 1.85 -8.83 15.50
C ARG A 138 0.53 -8.13 15.82
N LEU A 139 0.35 -6.89 15.40
CA LEU A 139 -0.85 -6.09 15.64
C LEU A 139 -1.89 -6.29 14.53
N HIS A 140 -1.50 -6.29 13.26
CA HIS A 140 -2.44 -6.43 12.14
C HIS A 140 -2.52 -7.85 11.57
N GLY A 141 -1.57 -8.73 11.89
CA GLY A 141 -1.54 -10.12 11.44
C GLY A 141 -1.09 -10.30 9.98
N ILE A 142 -0.42 -9.30 9.40
CA ILE A 142 0.13 -9.37 8.04
C ILE A 142 1.62 -9.68 8.18
N GLU A 143 2.06 -10.76 7.52
CA GLU A 143 3.45 -11.22 7.51
C GLU A 143 4.04 -11.19 6.10
N LEU A 144 5.36 -11.25 5.99
CA LEU A 144 6.06 -11.46 4.71
C LEU A 144 5.47 -12.70 4.01
N GLY A 145 5.15 -12.58 2.72
CA GLY A 145 4.55 -13.67 1.95
C GLY A 145 3.03 -13.83 2.15
N SER A 146 2.40 -13.03 3.01
CA SER A 146 0.93 -13.02 3.14
C SER A 146 0.30 -12.54 1.84
N GLU A 147 -0.82 -13.14 1.48
CA GLU A 147 -1.64 -12.65 0.40
C GLU A 147 -2.56 -11.54 0.89
N ILE A 148 -2.67 -10.46 0.10
CA ILE A 148 -3.54 -9.32 0.35
C ILE A 148 -4.37 -9.06 -0.90
N VAL A 149 -5.69 -8.96 -0.71
CA VAL A 149 -6.64 -8.56 -1.75
C VAL A 149 -7.06 -7.11 -1.52
N PHE A 150 -7.04 -6.29 -2.57
CA PHE A 150 -7.30 -4.85 -2.47
C PHE A 150 -7.92 -4.26 -3.75
N HIS A 151 -8.64 -3.16 -3.59
CA HIS A 151 -9.09 -2.28 -4.68
C HIS A 151 -7.99 -1.29 -5.11
N GLU A 152 -8.00 -0.80 -6.35
CA GLU A 152 -7.03 0.19 -6.86
C GLU A 152 -6.95 1.48 -6.04
N ASP A 153 -8.02 1.83 -5.32
CA ASP A 153 -8.04 3.01 -4.44
C ASP A 153 -7.06 2.88 -3.27
N HIS A 154 -6.72 1.65 -2.85
CA HIS A 154 -5.74 1.41 -1.80
C HIS A 154 -4.28 1.54 -2.27
N VAL A 155 -4.04 1.66 -3.58
CA VAL A 155 -2.68 1.82 -4.12
C VAL A 155 -2.16 3.23 -3.83
N LEU A 156 -1.08 3.30 -3.04
CA LEU A 156 -0.44 4.54 -2.60
C LEU A 156 0.81 4.90 -3.40
N ALA A 157 1.49 3.90 -3.96
CA ALA A 157 2.59 4.09 -4.88
C ALA A 157 2.69 2.91 -5.85
N VAL A 158 3.29 3.16 -7.02
CA VAL A 158 3.77 2.09 -7.90
C VAL A 158 5.29 2.14 -7.92
N HIS A 159 5.94 0.99 -7.74
CA HIS A 159 7.37 0.96 -7.54
C HIS A 159 8.12 1.53 -8.75
N GLY A 160 9.18 2.30 -8.48
CA GLY A 160 9.90 3.08 -9.48
C GLY A 160 10.51 2.23 -10.61
N SER A 161 10.81 0.97 -10.34
CA SER A 161 11.34 0.01 -11.34
C SER A 161 10.39 -0.29 -12.49
N HIS A 162 9.09 -0.01 -12.34
CA HIS A 162 8.07 -0.30 -13.36
C HIS A 162 7.66 0.93 -14.18
N ARG A 163 8.21 2.12 -13.89
CA ARG A 163 7.78 3.38 -14.52
C ARG A 163 7.86 3.33 -16.05
N GLU A 164 8.97 2.84 -16.59
CA GLU A 164 9.16 2.74 -18.04
C GLU A 164 8.17 1.76 -18.67
N GLU A 165 8.04 0.56 -18.09
CA GLU A 165 7.10 -0.46 -18.55
C GLU A 165 5.65 0.05 -18.55
N LEU A 166 5.24 0.75 -17.49
CA LEU A 166 3.90 1.33 -17.37
C LEU A 166 3.61 2.30 -18.51
N VAL A 167 4.49 3.27 -18.73
CA VAL A 167 4.34 4.29 -19.78
C VAL A 167 4.31 3.65 -21.16
N LEU A 168 5.21 2.69 -21.43
CA LEU A 168 5.25 1.96 -22.70
C LEU A 168 4.01 1.10 -22.95
N SER A 169 3.30 0.72 -21.89
CA SER A 169 2.10 -0.08 -21.98
C SER A 169 0.80 0.73 -22.15
N MET A 170 0.90 2.07 -22.09
CA MET A 170 -0.27 2.94 -22.19
C MET A 170 -0.85 2.95 -23.61
N GLU A 171 -2.18 2.97 -23.67
CA GLU A 171 -2.90 3.19 -24.91
C GLU A 171 -2.72 4.65 -25.35
N SER A 172 -2.88 4.93 -26.65
CA SER A 172 -2.54 6.24 -27.22
C SER A 172 -3.29 7.41 -26.58
N ASP A 173 -4.57 7.21 -26.26
CA ASP A 173 -5.41 8.24 -25.63
C ASP A 173 -5.07 8.44 -24.15
N ASP A 174 -4.70 7.37 -23.45
CA ASP A 174 -4.27 7.45 -22.05
C ASP A 174 -2.88 8.06 -21.92
N LEU A 175 -1.96 7.73 -22.83
CA LEU A 175 -0.64 8.35 -22.90
C LEU A 175 -0.75 9.87 -23.14
N ARG A 176 -1.65 10.31 -24.03
CA ARG A 176 -1.90 11.74 -24.25
C ARG A 176 -2.37 12.41 -22.95
N GLN A 177 -3.38 11.85 -22.29
CA GLN A 177 -3.89 12.38 -21.02
C GLN A 177 -2.80 12.40 -19.94
N PHE A 178 -1.95 11.37 -19.89
CA PHE A 178 -0.84 11.30 -18.94
C PHE A 178 0.19 12.41 -19.19
N ILE A 179 0.54 12.67 -20.46
CA ILE A 179 1.45 13.76 -20.84
C ILE A 179 0.84 15.13 -20.51
N GLU A 180 -0.45 15.33 -20.80
CA GLU A 180 -1.16 16.58 -20.45
C GLU A 180 -1.16 16.82 -18.94
N TRP A 181 -1.41 15.77 -18.15
CA TRP A 181 -1.32 15.84 -16.70
C TRP A 181 0.10 16.17 -16.23
N LEU A 182 1.13 15.51 -16.76
CA LEU A 182 2.53 15.82 -16.43
C LEU A 182 2.87 17.29 -16.69
N GLY A 183 2.37 17.86 -17.79
CA GLY A 183 2.54 19.28 -18.12
C GLY A 183 1.77 20.25 -17.22
N SER A 184 0.83 19.76 -16.41
CA SER A 184 0.07 20.57 -15.44
C SER A 184 0.70 20.61 -14.05
N LEU A 185 1.70 19.76 -13.79
CA LEU A 185 2.38 19.71 -12.50
C LEU A 185 3.26 20.96 -12.32
N PRO A 186 3.34 21.52 -11.10
CA PRO A 186 4.26 22.62 -10.79
C PRO A 186 5.72 22.16 -10.94
N GLU A 187 6.61 23.10 -11.33
CA GLU A 187 8.07 22.88 -11.42
C GLU A 187 8.72 22.58 -10.07
#